data_AF-A0A0B1TN84-F1
#
_entry.id   AF-A0A0B1TN84-F1
#
_cell.length_a   1.000
_cell.length_b   1.000
_cell.length_c   1.000
_cell.angle_alpha   90.00
_cell.angle_beta   90.00
_cell.angle_gamma   90.00
#
_symmetry.space_group_name_H-M   'P 1'
#
loop_
_entity.id
_entity.type
_entity.pdbx_description
1 polymer ?
#
loop_
_entity_poly.entity_id
_entity_poly.type
_entity_poly.pdbx_seq_one_letter_code
_entity_poly.pdbx_strand_id
1 'polypeptide(L)'
;MGCGKIVCTQEGSGPCFFCGTLVCTKEEREILERGSRKSIELYNQLMGTEKHGLAKEFSLSSIGAEFQQATQFRNKLLAADADS
;
A
#
# COMPACT_ATOMS: atom_id res chain seq x y z
N MET A 1 -7.85 -21.25 5.41
CA MET A 1 -6.93 -21.73 6.47
C MET A 1 -5.55 -21.19 6.12
N GLY A 2 -4.91 -20.43 7.02
CA GLY A 2 -3.62 -19.78 6.76
C GLY A 2 -2.46 -20.76 6.55
N CYS A 3 -1.23 -20.25 6.44
CA CYS A 3 -0.04 -21.05 6.11
C CYS A 3 0.41 -22.09 7.15
N GLY A 4 -0.35 -22.29 8.23
CA GLY A 4 -0.08 -23.32 9.25
C GLY A 4 1.13 -23.05 10.16
N LYS A 5 1.81 -21.90 9.98
CA LYS A 5 2.91 -21.48 10.86
C LYS A 5 2.38 -20.69 12.05
N ILE A 6 3.06 -20.80 13.18
CA ILE A 6 2.74 -20.07 14.44
C ILE A 6 2.72 -18.55 14.22
N VAL A 7 3.38 -18.05 13.16
CA VAL A 7 3.34 -16.64 12.75
C VAL A 7 1.92 -16.13 12.45
N CYS A 8 0.98 -17.01 12.06
CA CYS A 8 -0.42 -16.64 11.89
C CYS A 8 -1.15 -16.37 13.23
N THR A 9 -0.50 -16.54 14.38
CA THR A 9 -1.08 -16.29 15.71
C THR A 9 -0.17 -15.48 16.63
N GLN A 10 1.13 -15.39 16.33
CA GLN A 10 2.12 -14.72 17.18
C GLN A 10 2.15 -13.20 17.01
N GLU A 11 1.92 -12.69 15.80
CA GLU A 11 2.19 -11.28 15.44
C GLU A 11 1.00 -10.34 15.69
N GLY A 12 -0.14 -10.86 16.17
CA GLY A 12 -1.37 -10.08 16.38
C GLY A 12 -2.26 -9.96 15.13
N SER A 13 -3.23 -9.07 15.18
CA SER A 13 -4.23 -8.88 14.14
C SER A 13 -3.67 -8.11 12.94
N GLY A 14 -3.84 -8.65 11.73
CA GLY A 14 -3.32 -8.11 10.47
C GLY A 14 -3.01 -9.21 9.44
N PRO A 15 -2.52 -8.85 8.25
CA PRO A 15 -2.12 -9.84 7.25
C PRO A 15 -0.90 -10.63 7.72
N CYS A 16 -0.97 -11.96 7.63
CA CYS A 16 0.17 -12.82 7.90
C CYS A 16 1.33 -12.46 6.97
N PHE A 17 2.51 -12.14 7.53
CA PHE A 17 3.69 -11.75 6.75
C PHE A 17 4.12 -12.80 5.71
N PHE A 18 3.85 -14.08 5.96
CA PHE A 18 4.26 -15.16 5.06
C PHE A 18 3.26 -15.47 3.95
N CYS A 19 1.95 -15.36 4.20
CA CYS A 19 0.93 -15.81 3.26
C CYS A 19 -0.20 -14.81 2.98
N GLY A 20 -0.13 -13.62 3.57
CA GLY A 20 -1.13 -12.55 3.38
C GLY A 20 -2.52 -12.86 3.94
N THR A 21 -2.73 -14.03 4.55
CA THR A 21 -4.03 -14.37 5.14
C THR A 21 -4.30 -13.46 6.32
N LEU A 22 -5.48 -12.83 6.37
CA LEU A 22 -5.91 -12.02 7.49
C LEU A 22 -5.98 -12.86 8.76
N VAL A 23 -5.19 -12.46 9.74
CA VAL A 23 -5.21 -12.94 11.12
C VAL A 23 -5.96 -11.90 11.92
N CYS A 24 -6.92 -12.32 12.73
CA CYS A 24 -7.70 -11.44 13.59
C CYS A 24 -8.27 -12.25 14.75
N THR A 25 -8.65 -11.59 15.85
CA THR A 25 -9.27 -12.21 17.01
C THR A 25 -10.68 -12.71 16.68
N LYS A 26 -11.29 -13.45 17.63
CA LYS A 26 -12.67 -13.92 17.46
C LYS A 26 -13.63 -12.74 17.41
N GLU A 27 -13.46 -11.76 18.29
CA GLU A 27 -14.31 -10.57 18.32
C GLU A 27 -14.20 -9.76 17.02
N GLU A 28 -12.98 -9.58 16.49
CA GLU A 28 -12.77 -8.90 15.22
C GLU A 28 -13.38 -9.66 14.05
N ARG A 29 -13.28 -10.99 14.06
CA ARG A 29 -13.92 -11.83 13.03
C ARG A 29 -15.44 -11.68 13.05
N GLU A 30 -16.06 -11.65 14.22
CA GLU A 30 -17.50 -11.41 14.33
C GLU A 30 -17.91 -10.03 13.80
N ILE A 31 -17.08 -9.01 13.99
CA ILE A 31 -17.33 -7.67 13.43
C ILE A 31 -17.20 -7.70 11.91
N LEU A 32 -16.20 -8.40 11.37
CA LEU A 32 -15.99 -8.59 9.92
C LEU A 32 -17.16 -9.34 9.27
N GLU A 33 -17.63 -10.42 9.90
CA GLU A 33 -18.72 -11.27 9.38
C GLU A 33 -20.07 -10.54 9.35
N ARG A 34 -20.26 -9.52 10.21
CA ARG A 34 -21.50 -8.71 10.23
C ARG A 34 -21.67 -7.81 8.99
N GLY A 35 -20.63 -7.60 8.18
CA GLY A 35 -20.71 -6.82 6.93
C GLY A 35 -21.17 -5.36 7.09
N SER A 36 -21.12 -4.82 8.31
CA SER A 36 -21.55 -3.45 8.61
C SER A 36 -20.50 -2.42 8.18
N ARG A 37 -20.82 -1.12 8.21
CA ARG A 37 -19.81 -0.06 7.97
C ARG A 37 -18.58 -0.18 8.88
N LYS A 38 -18.79 -0.63 10.13
CA LYS A 38 -17.72 -0.92 11.10
C LYS A 38 -16.83 -2.09 10.67
N SER A 39 -17.39 -3.07 9.95
CA SER A 39 -16.62 -4.20 9.39
C SER A 39 -15.64 -3.75 8.32
N ILE A 40 -16.06 -2.81 7.46
CA ILE A 40 -15.24 -2.26 6.39
C ILE A 40 -14.12 -1.40 6.97
N GLU A 41 -14.44 -0.57 7.96
CA GLU A 41 -13.45 0.24 8.69
C GLU A 41 -12.42 -0.65 9.40
N LEU A 42 -12.85 -1.66 10.15
CA LEU A 42 -11.96 -2.61 10.81
C LEU A 42 -11.10 -3.40 9.80
N TYR A 43 -11.67 -3.85 8.68
CA TYR A 43 -10.91 -4.53 7.64
C TYR A 43 -9.81 -3.64 7.07
N ASN A 44 -10.14 -2.38 6.80
CA ASN A 44 -9.20 -1.41 6.27
C ASN A 44 -8.07 -1.13 7.26
N GLN A 45 -8.41 -1.07 8.55
CA GLN A 45 -7.48 -0.94 9.66
C GLN A 45 -6.51 -2.09 9.77
N LEU A 46 -7.03 -3.31 9.76
CA LEU A 46 -6.23 -4.52 9.89
C LEU A 46 -5.35 -4.76 8.66
N MET A 47 -5.81 -4.39 7.46
CA MET A 47 -5.03 -4.52 6.22
C MET A 47 -4.04 -3.37 6.01
N GLY A 48 -3.97 -2.38 6.91
CA GLY A 48 -3.08 -1.22 6.76
C GLY A 48 -3.44 -0.34 5.57
N THR A 49 -4.70 -0.38 5.12
CA THR A 49 -5.22 0.49 4.06
C THR A 49 -5.73 1.83 4.60
N GLU A 50 -5.71 1.99 5.94
CA GLU A 50 -5.78 3.29 6.61
C GLU A 50 -4.74 4.20 5.97
N LYS A 51 -5.21 5.29 5.36
CA LYS A 51 -4.35 6.24 4.67
C LYS A 51 -3.55 7.11 5.65
N HIS A 52 -2.78 6.50 6.55
CA HIS A 52 -1.71 7.18 7.27
C HIS A 52 -0.43 7.09 6.44
N GLY A 53 -0.38 7.88 5.37
CA GLY A 53 0.90 8.30 4.76
C GLY A 53 1.22 7.86 3.32
N LEU A 54 0.47 6.97 2.67
CA LEU A 54 0.84 6.49 1.32
C LEU A 54 -0.26 6.47 0.25
N ALA A 55 -1.40 7.10 0.52
CA ALA A 55 -2.48 7.27 -0.46
C ALA A 55 -2.90 8.74 -0.59
N LYS A 56 -1.90 9.64 -0.59
CA LYS A 56 -2.01 10.79 -1.48
C LYS A 56 -2.03 10.17 -2.86
N GLU A 57 -3.09 10.43 -3.62
CA GLU A 57 -3.22 10.06 -5.03
C GLU A 57 -1.89 10.31 -5.75
N PHE A 58 -1.04 9.29 -5.84
CA PHE A 58 0.19 9.36 -6.60
C PHE A 58 -0.25 9.13 -8.03
N SER A 59 -0.84 10.18 -8.60
CA SER A 59 -1.33 10.16 -9.96
C SER A 59 -0.14 9.81 -10.85
N LEU A 60 -0.28 8.76 -11.65
CA LEU A 60 0.72 8.37 -12.65
C LEU A 60 1.14 9.57 -13.52
N SER A 61 0.21 10.52 -13.68
CA SER A 61 0.38 11.83 -14.30
C SER A 61 1.49 12.69 -13.68
N SER A 62 1.60 12.70 -12.34
CA SER A 62 2.64 13.47 -11.63
C SER A 62 4.03 12.86 -11.82
N ILE A 63 4.15 11.53 -11.78
CA ILE A 63 5.40 10.83 -12.13
C ILE A 63 5.81 11.15 -13.57
N GLY A 64 4.85 11.12 -14.49
CA GLY A 64 5.08 11.42 -15.90
C GLY A 64 5.63 12.84 -16.10
N ALA A 65 5.07 13.82 -15.39
CA ALA A 65 5.49 15.21 -15.47
C ALA A 65 6.91 15.43 -14.93
N GLU A 66 7.23 14.87 -13.76
CA GLU A 66 8.57 14.98 -13.16
C GLU A 66 9.64 14.30 -14.04
N PHE A 67 9.34 13.12 -14.58
CA PHE A 67 10.23 12.38 -15.48
C PHE A 67 10.48 13.14 -16.80
N GLN A 68 9.44 13.75 -17.36
CA GLN A 68 9.54 14.52 -18.60
C GLN A 68 10.39 15.78 -18.40
N GLN A 69 10.24 16.47 -17.27
CA GLN A 69 11.06 17.65 -16.95
C GLN A 69 12.54 17.29 -16.84
N ALA A 70 12.87 16.20 -16.12
CA ALA A 70 14.25 15.72 -16.01
C ALA A 70 14.84 15.36 -17.39
N THR A 71 14.05 14.73 -18.27
CA THR A 71 14.47 14.36 -19.62
C THR A 71 14.73 15.60 -20.50
N GLN A 72 13.87 16.61 -20.42
CA GLN A 72 14.05 17.86 -21.16
C GLN A 72 15.28 18.63 -20.70
N PHE A 73 15.52 18.70 -19.39
CA PHE A 73 16.72 19.33 -18.85
C PHE A 73 17.99 18.63 -19.33
N ARG A 74 18.02 17.28 -19.27
CA ARG A 74 19.12 16.48 -19.84
C ARG A 74 19.37 16.82 -21.32
N ASN A 75 18.32 16.81 -22.14
CA ASN A 75 18.46 17.09 -23.58
C ASN A 75 18.98 18.50 -23.85
N LYS A 76 18.58 19.47 -23.03
CA LYS A 76 19.06 20.85 -23.13
C LYS A 76 20.56 20.97 -22.83
N LEU A 77 21.06 20.24 -21.84
CA LEU A 77 22.50 20.20 -21.53
C LEU A 77 23.29 19.56 -22.69
N LEU A 78 22.84 18.40 -23.18
CA LEU A 78 23.46 17.71 -24.32
C LEU A 78 23.55 18.60 -25.57
N ALA A 79 22.53 19.41 -25.84
CA ALA A 79 22.55 20.34 -26.95
C ALA A 79 23.55 21.49 -26.76
N ALA A 80 23.71 22.00 -25.53
CA ALA A 80 24.68 23.05 -25.22
C ALA A 80 26.13 22.54 -25.34
N ASP A 81 26.39 21.29 -24.93
CA ASP A 81 27.71 20.65 -25.08
C ASP A 81 28.05 20.30 -26.54
N ALA A 82 27.04 20.08 -27.39
CA ALA A 82 27.24 19.76 -28.81
C ALA A 82 27.54 20.98 -29.70
N ASP A 83 27.30 22.20 -29.20
CA ASP A 83 27.52 23.48 -29.90
C ASP A 83 28.87 24.16 -29.48
N SER A 84 29.72 23.47 -28.71
CA SER A 84 31.09 23.89 -28.33
C SER A 84 32.19 23.12 -29.07
#